data_AF-A0A9D5STN5-F1
#
_entry.id   AF-A0A9D5STN5-F1
#
_cell.length_a   1.000
_cell.length_b   1.000
_cell.length_c   1.000
_cell.angle_alpha   90.00
_cell.angle_beta   90.00
_cell.angle_gamma   90.00
#
_symmetry.space_group_name_H-M   'P 1'
#
loop_
_entity.id
_entity.type
_entity.pdbx_description
1 polymer ?
#
loop_
_entity_poly.entity_id
_entity_poly.type
_entity_poly.pdbx_seq_one_letter_code
_entity_poly.pdbx_strand_id
1 'polypeptide(L)'
;MTHTNLLPEHFSATETDDRYDCYSLSVPVRIFGFLLEEDTMEDCFSIALPAGADLEQMLPVVNEYIQWLGCCEEELTAYFEQQLDEPLPADWYDKIEVMDVSITFDSSEDYGATIAFGESVCADHTIEIDIDGREITDSRLIG
;
A
#
# COMPACT_ATOMS: atom_id res chain seq x y z
N MET A 1 5.51 -9.10 15.47
CA MET A 1 4.54 -8.05 15.11
C MET A 1 3.23 -8.76 14.76
N THR A 2 2.08 -8.21 15.14
CA THR A 2 0.78 -8.85 14.88
C THR A 2 0.26 -8.35 13.53
N HIS A 3 0.10 -9.25 12.57
CA HIS A 3 -0.50 -8.92 11.27
C HIS A 3 -2.02 -8.95 11.39
N THR A 4 -2.69 -7.93 10.83
CA THR A 4 -4.15 -7.94 10.68
C THR A 4 -4.49 -8.91 9.57
N ASN A 5 -5.24 -9.97 9.89
CA ASN A 5 -5.83 -10.84 8.88
C ASN A 5 -7.20 -10.28 8.50
N LEU A 6 -7.34 -9.86 7.26
CA LEU A 6 -8.55 -9.26 6.70
C LEU A 6 -9.62 -10.33 6.46
N LEU A 7 -10.85 -9.97 6.80
CA LEU A 7 -12.07 -10.74 6.64
C LEU A 7 -13.02 -9.96 5.72
N PRO A 8 -14.01 -10.60 5.07
CA PRO A 8 -14.93 -9.89 4.16
C PRO A 8 -15.65 -8.73 4.85
N GLU A 9 -15.99 -8.88 6.13
CA GLU A 9 -16.66 -7.87 6.95
C GLU A 9 -15.84 -6.60 7.22
N HIS A 10 -14.53 -6.62 6.95
CA HIS A 10 -13.68 -5.45 7.08
C HIS A 10 -13.74 -4.53 5.84
N PHE A 11 -14.34 -4.98 4.74
CA PHE A 11 -14.39 -4.24 3.49
C PHE A 11 -15.70 -3.47 3.38
N SER A 12 -15.60 -2.18 3.09
CA SER A 12 -16.75 -1.32 2.80
C SER A 12 -16.66 -0.84 1.35
N ALA A 13 -17.67 -1.12 0.54
CA ALA A 13 -17.69 -0.69 -0.85
C ALA A 13 -17.72 0.86 -0.93
N THR A 14 -16.88 1.41 -1.79
CA THR A 14 -16.78 2.85 -2.06
C THR A 14 -17.22 3.16 -3.49
N GLU A 15 -16.77 4.27 -4.09
CA GLU A 15 -17.12 4.62 -5.46
C GLU A 15 -16.56 3.59 -6.44
N THR A 16 -17.45 2.88 -7.16
CA THR A 16 -17.11 1.85 -8.13
C THR A 16 -17.36 2.34 -9.56
N ASP A 17 -16.64 1.78 -10.54
CA ASP A 17 -16.85 2.05 -11.96
C ASP A 17 -17.22 0.77 -12.73
N ASP A 18 -17.40 0.86 -14.05
CA ASP A 18 -17.77 -0.29 -14.89
C ASP A 18 -16.71 -1.41 -14.92
N ARG A 19 -15.48 -1.13 -14.45
CA ARG A 19 -14.33 -2.05 -14.50
C ARG A 19 -13.93 -2.56 -13.11
N TYR A 20 -14.08 -1.76 -12.06
CA TYR A 20 -13.65 -2.12 -10.71
C TYR A 20 -14.69 -1.86 -9.64
N ASP A 21 -14.77 -2.81 -8.71
CA ASP A 21 -15.38 -2.63 -7.40
C ASP A 21 -14.30 -2.17 -6.42
N CYS A 22 -14.47 -0.98 -5.86
CA CYS A 22 -13.54 -0.35 -4.92
C CYS A 22 -14.00 -0.52 -3.48
N TYR A 23 -13.03 -0.68 -2.57
CA TYR A 23 -13.26 -0.93 -1.16
C TYR A 23 -12.33 -0.08 -0.28
N SER A 24 -12.86 0.43 0.82
CA SER A 24 -12.08 0.86 1.98
C SER A 24 -12.04 -0.25 3.03
N LEU A 25 -11.17 -0.11 4.03
CA LEU A 25 -11.07 -1.04 5.15
C LEU A 25 -11.48 -0.38 6.46
N SER A 26 -12.19 -1.14 7.31
CA SER A 26 -12.61 -0.72 8.65
C SER A 26 -11.71 -1.28 9.76
N VAL A 27 -10.49 -1.69 9.43
CA VAL A 27 -9.52 -2.22 10.41
C VAL A 27 -8.13 -1.66 10.11
N PRO A 28 -7.31 -1.38 11.13
CA PRO A 28 -5.96 -0.88 10.91
C PRO A 28 -5.10 -1.87 10.13
N VAL A 29 -4.30 -1.33 9.21
CA VAL A 29 -3.32 -2.07 8.41
C VAL A 29 -1.95 -1.40 8.46
N ARG A 30 -0.90 -2.17 8.15
CA ARG A 30 0.45 -1.64 8.05
C ARG A 30 0.91 -1.58 6.61
N ILE A 31 1.45 -0.44 6.22
CA ILE A 31 2.06 -0.19 4.92
C ILE A 31 3.40 0.48 5.19
N PHE A 32 4.50 -0.07 4.68
CA PHE A 32 5.87 0.37 4.95
C PHE A 32 6.16 0.56 6.44
N GLY A 33 5.72 -0.39 7.27
CA GLY A 33 5.86 -0.32 8.73
C GLY A 33 4.94 0.69 9.42
N PHE A 34 4.44 1.70 8.71
CA PHE A 34 3.49 2.70 9.21
C PHE A 34 2.11 2.09 9.47
N LEU A 35 1.49 2.40 10.61
CA LEU A 35 0.16 1.91 10.96
C LEU A 35 -0.89 2.94 10.49
N LEU A 36 -1.70 2.56 9.50
CA LEU A 36 -2.88 3.32 9.10
C LEU A 36 -4.02 2.95 10.04
N GLU A 37 -4.47 3.91 10.85
CA GLU A 37 -5.63 3.76 11.75
C GLU A 37 -6.94 3.96 10.98
N GLU A 38 -8.03 3.33 11.45
CA GLU A 38 -9.35 3.34 10.80
C GLU A 38 -9.83 4.75 10.41
N ASP A 39 -9.68 5.73 11.32
CA ASP A 39 -10.09 7.12 11.11
C ASP A 39 -9.32 7.83 9.98
N THR A 40 -8.13 7.34 9.62
CA THR A 40 -7.30 7.89 8.54
C THR A 40 -7.59 7.21 7.20
N MET A 41 -8.05 5.96 7.23
CA MET A 41 -8.17 5.12 6.02
C MET A 41 -9.31 5.52 5.09
N GLU A 42 -10.35 6.20 5.57
CA GLU A 42 -11.52 6.57 4.76
C GLU A 42 -11.12 7.41 3.54
N ASP A 43 -10.12 8.29 3.68
CA ASP A 43 -9.71 9.24 2.66
C ASP A 43 -8.42 8.86 1.91
N CYS A 44 -7.64 7.90 2.42
CA CYS A 44 -6.28 7.63 1.91
C CYS A 44 -5.95 6.16 1.64
N PHE A 45 -6.92 5.26 1.74
CA PHE A 45 -6.70 3.83 1.48
C PHE A 45 -7.81 3.25 0.61
N SER A 46 -7.42 2.60 -0.49
CA SER A 46 -8.36 1.93 -1.39
C SER A 46 -7.82 0.62 -1.94
N ILE A 47 -8.72 -0.35 -2.13
CA ILE A 47 -8.48 -1.60 -2.85
C ILE A 47 -9.50 -1.70 -3.98
N ALA A 48 -9.03 -1.79 -5.22
CA ALA A 48 -9.84 -2.03 -6.40
C ALA A 48 -9.73 -3.51 -6.81
N LEU A 49 -10.87 -4.16 -6.98
CA LEU A 49 -10.97 -5.52 -7.54
C LEU A 49 -11.76 -5.47 -8.85
N PRO A 50 -11.60 -6.42 -9.79
CA PRO A 50 -12.37 -6.42 -11.02
C PRO A 50 -13.88 -6.48 -10.71
N ALA A 51 -14.69 -5.72 -11.45
CA ALA A 51 -16.13 -5.66 -11.20
C ALA A 51 -16.78 -7.05 -11.24
N GLY A 52 -17.51 -7.40 -10.17
CA GLY A 52 -18.15 -8.70 -10.00
C GLY A 52 -17.19 -9.83 -9.57
N ALA A 53 -15.94 -9.53 -9.24
CA ALA A 53 -15.04 -10.49 -8.61
C ALA A 53 -15.57 -10.93 -7.23
N ASP A 54 -15.31 -12.18 -6.89
CA ASP A 54 -15.66 -12.71 -5.57
C ASP A 54 -14.60 -12.30 -4.55
N LEU A 55 -14.94 -11.33 -3.70
CA LEU A 55 -14.06 -10.85 -2.63
C LEU A 55 -13.55 -12.00 -1.76
N GLU A 56 -14.39 -13.00 -1.42
CA GLU A 56 -13.96 -14.12 -0.56
C GLU A 56 -12.87 -14.97 -1.23
N GLN A 57 -12.91 -15.09 -2.56
CA GLN A 57 -11.88 -15.79 -3.32
C GLN A 57 -10.60 -14.98 -3.47
N MET A 58 -10.70 -13.65 -3.50
CA MET A 58 -9.55 -12.74 -3.59
C MET A 58 -8.88 -12.48 -2.23
N LEU A 59 -9.58 -12.69 -1.11
CA LEU A 59 -9.06 -12.42 0.23
C LEU A 59 -7.69 -13.03 0.55
N PRO A 60 -7.36 -14.27 0.16
CA PRO A 60 -6.04 -14.82 0.44
C PRO A 60 -4.90 -14.01 -0.18
N VAL A 61 -5.03 -13.62 -1.46
CA VAL A 61 -3.99 -12.85 -2.15
C VAL A 61 -3.94 -11.41 -1.65
N VAL A 62 -5.10 -10.80 -1.37
CA VAL A 62 -5.18 -9.46 -0.76
C VAL A 62 -4.48 -9.43 0.60
N ASN A 63 -4.74 -10.43 1.45
CA ASN A 63 -4.09 -10.56 2.75
C ASN A 63 -2.58 -10.73 2.63
N GLU A 64 -2.14 -11.64 1.75
CA GLU A 64 -0.71 -11.88 1.53
C GLU A 64 0.00 -10.61 1.05
N TYR A 65 -0.64 -9.86 0.16
CA TYR A 65 -0.05 -8.65 -0.39
C TYR A 65 0.04 -7.51 0.63
N ILE A 66 -1.02 -7.26 1.41
CA ILE A 66 -1.00 -6.25 2.47
C ILE A 66 0.00 -6.63 3.57
N GLN A 67 0.15 -7.92 3.89
CA GLN A 67 1.18 -8.37 4.82
C GLN A 67 2.59 -8.09 4.28
N TRP A 68 2.82 -8.32 3.00
CA TRP A 68 4.10 -7.99 2.36
C TRP A 68 4.35 -6.48 2.37
N LEU A 69 3.38 -5.64 1.99
CA LEU A 69 3.49 -4.17 2.04
C LEU A 69 3.84 -3.66 3.45
N GLY A 70 3.35 -4.32 4.50
CA GLY A 70 3.70 -3.98 5.87
C GLY A 70 5.13 -4.34 6.29
N CYS A 71 5.84 -5.17 5.52
CA CYS A 71 7.13 -5.77 5.88
C CYS A 71 8.21 -5.67 4.79
N CYS A 72 7.99 -4.96 3.69
CA CYS A 72 8.91 -4.86 2.57
C CYS A 72 10.05 -3.85 2.78
N GLU A 73 10.61 -3.77 3.99
CA GLU A 73 11.69 -2.85 4.35
C GLU A 73 12.95 -3.11 3.51
N GLU A 74 13.31 -4.38 3.31
CA GLU A 74 14.49 -4.76 2.54
C GLU A 74 14.35 -4.33 1.07
N GLU A 75 13.18 -4.58 0.47
CA GLU A 75 12.89 -4.21 -0.92
C GLU A 75 12.87 -2.69 -1.11
N LEU A 76 12.21 -1.96 -0.20
CA LEU A 76 12.10 -0.51 -0.28
C LEU A 76 13.46 0.16 -0.09
N THR A 77 14.24 -0.27 0.92
CA THR A 77 15.57 0.26 1.19
C THR A 77 16.50 0.00 0.00
N ALA A 78 16.53 -1.23 -0.52
CA ALA A 78 17.38 -1.59 -1.65
C ALA A 78 17.07 -0.76 -2.91
N TYR A 79 15.78 -0.50 -3.17
CA TYR A 79 15.36 0.33 -4.29
C TYR A 79 15.92 1.76 -4.16
N PHE A 80 15.73 2.42 -3.02
CA PHE A 80 16.18 3.81 -2.86
C PHE A 80 17.70 3.95 -2.76
N GLU A 81 18.40 3.03 -2.09
CA GLU A 81 19.86 3.03 -2.07
C GLU A 81 20.44 2.88 -3.50
N GLN A 82 19.79 2.08 -4.34
CA GLN A 82 20.18 1.94 -5.75
C GLN A 82 19.94 3.23 -6.54
N GLN A 83 18.81 3.92 -6.32
CA GLN A 83 18.49 5.17 -7.03
C GLN A 83 19.40 6.34 -6.61
N LEU A 84 19.77 6.40 -5.33
CA LEU A 84 20.60 7.47 -4.78
C LEU A 84 22.10 7.20 -4.93
N ASP A 85 22.50 5.95 -5.20
CA ASP A 85 23.90 5.47 -5.19
C ASP A 85 24.60 5.73 -3.83
N GLU A 86 23.82 5.68 -2.74
CA GLU A 86 24.27 5.87 -1.36
C GLU A 86 23.42 5.07 -0.36
N PRO A 87 23.99 4.66 0.78
CA PRO A 87 23.22 3.99 1.81
C PRO A 87 22.24 4.95 2.50
N LEU A 88 21.05 4.45 2.84
CA LEU A 88 20.06 5.21 3.60
C LEU A 88 20.44 5.27 5.09
N PRO A 89 19.97 6.30 5.83
CA PRO A 89 20.05 6.30 7.29
C PRO A 89 19.41 5.04 7.89
N ALA A 90 20.02 4.49 8.93
CA ALA A 90 19.54 3.25 9.56
C ALA A 90 18.13 3.35 10.19
N ASP A 91 17.63 4.57 10.40
CA ASP A 91 16.30 4.86 10.94
C ASP A 91 15.36 5.47 9.88
N TRP A 92 15.72 5.40 8.60
CA TRP A 92 14.93 5.97 7.50
C TRP A 92 13.56 5.32 7.38
N TYR A 93 13.50 3.98 7.35
CA TYR A 93 12.24 3.26 7.22
C TYR A 93 11.28 3.52 8.40
N ASP A 94 11.83 3.65 9.62
CA ASP A 94 11.06 3.97 10.82
C ASP A 94 10.41 5.38 10.81
N LYS A 95 10.87 6.27 9.90
CA LYS A 95 10.37 7.64 9.75
C LYS A 95 9.31 7.79 8.66
N ILE A 96 9.01 6.72 7.93
CA ILE A 96 8.03 6.75 6.85
C ILE A 96 6.64 7.04 7.42
N GLU A 97 5.98 8.04 6.86
CA GLU A 97 4.57 8.35 7.07
C GLU A 97 3.82 8.14 5.75
N VAL A 98 2.94 7.15 5.72
CA VAL A 98 2.13 6.84 4.53
C VAL A 98 0.96 7.81 4.47
N MET A 99 0.82 8.47 3.31
CA MET A 99 -0.15 9.52 3.06
C MET A 99 -1.30 9.05 2.17
N ASP A 100 -1.04 8.17 1.21
CA ASP A 100 -2.04 7.60 0.29
C ASP A 100 -1.63 6.19 -0.15
N VAL A 101 -2.62 5.31 -0.29
CA VAL A 101 -2.47 3.92 -0.71
C VAL A 101 -3.60 3.54 -1.65
N SER A 102 -3.25 3.23 -2.89
CA SER A 102 -4.16 2.68 -3.89
C SER A 102 -3.66 1.33 -4.36
N ILE A 103 -4.38 0.26 -4.02
CA ILE A 103 -4.06 -1.11 -4.43
C ILE A 103 -5.03 -1.54 -5.51
N THR A 104 -4.53 -2.08 -6.62
CA THR A 104 -5.36 -2.61 -7.71
C THR A 104 -5.05 -4.07 -7.96
N PHE A 105 -6.08 -4.90 -8.03
CA PHE A 105 -6.00 -6.27 -8.50
C PHE A 105 -6.74 -6.38 -9.84
N ASP A 106 -6.05 -6.82 -10.88
CA ASP A 106 -6.65 -7.26 -12.14
C ASP A 106 -6.95 -8.77 -12.11
N SER A 107 -6.15 -9.53 -11.35
CA SER A 107 -6.39 -10.94 -11.04
C SER A 107 -5.62 -11.36 -9.78
N SER A 108 -5.66 -12.64 -9.41
CA SER A 108 -4.80 -13.17 -8.34
C SER A 108 -3.32 -13.22 -8.70
N GLU A 109 -2.96 -13.08 -9.98
CA GLU A 109 -1.58 -13.12 -10.48
C GLU A 109 -1.11 -11.77 -11.03
N ASP A 110 -2.00 -10.78 -11.10
CA ASP A 110 -1.77 -9.47 -11.70
C ASP A 110 -2.37 -8.40 -10.79
N TYR A 111 -1.51 -7.73 -10.04
CA TYR A 111 -1.87 -6.77 -9.01
C TYR A 111 -0.70 -5.84 -8.71
N GLY A 112 -1.00 -4.68 -8.14
CA GLY A 112 0.02 -3.71 -7.80
C GLY A 112 -0.52 -2.65 -6.84
N ALA A 113 0.35 -1.69 -6.53
CA ALA A 113 -0.02 -0.56 -5.68
C ALA A 113 0.69 0.72 -6.12
N THR A 114 0.00 1.84 -5.96
CA THR A 114 0.59 3.17 -5.95
C THR A 114 0.51 3.69 -4.52
N ILE A 115 1.65 4.09 -3.96
CA ILE A 115 1.74 4.50 -2.55
C ILE A 115 2.48 5.82 -2.45
N ALA A 116 1.85 6.80 -1.82
CA ALA A 116 2.46 8.07 -1.47
C ALA A 116 2.88 8.10 0.00
N PHE A 117 4.11 8.51 0.28
CA PHE A 117 4.63 8.64 1.63
C PHE A 117 5.64 9.79 1.75
N GLY A 118 5.91 10.21 2.98
CA GLY A 118 6.90 11.23 3.29
C GLY A 118 7.54 11.03 4.66
N GLU A 119 8.32 12.01 5.11
CA GLU A 119 8.88 12.08 6.46
C GLU A 119 8.31 13.29 7.19
N SER A 120 7.82 13.13 8.42
CA SER A 120 7.30 14.26 9.24
C SER A 120 8.31 15.37 9.52
N VAL A 121 9.60 15.11 9.31
CA VAL A 121 10.69 16.06 9.62
C VAL A 121 11.11 16.90 8.40
N CYS A 122 10.75 16.50 7.17
CA CYS A 122 11.09 17.19 5.92
C CYS A 122 9.86 17.25 4.99
N ALA A 123 8.95 18.19 5.27
CA ALA A 123 7.66 18.37 4.60
C ALA A 123 7.73 18.90 3.15
N ASP A 124 8.90 18.93 2.53
CA ASP A 124 9.13 19.51 1.20
C ASP A 124 9.11 18.47 0.06
N HIS A 125 9.05 17.17 0.37
CA HIS A 125 9.08 16.11 -0.63
C HIS A 125 8.21 14.91 -0.22
N THR A 126 7.06 14.73 -0.88
CA THR A 126 6.29 13.48 -0.85
C THR A 126 6.76 12.61 -2.01
N ILE A 127 6.99 11.33 -1.75
CA ILE A 127 7.38 10.35 -2.76
C ILE A 127 6.16 9.50 -3.07
N GLU A 128 5.85 9.36 -4.35
CA GLU A 128 4.92 8.35 -4.85
C GLU A 128 5.71 7.24 -5.52
N ILE A 129 5.38 5.98 -5.22
CA ILE A 129 5.99 4.82 -5.86
C ILE A 129 4.92 3.93 -6.50
N ASP A 130 5.29 3.33 -7.63
CA ASP A 130 4.46 2.37 -8.36
C ASP A 130 5.07 0.96 -8.19
N ILE A 131 4.26 0.02 -7.72
CA ILE A 131 4.64 -1.36 -7.42
C ILE A 131 3.85 -2.31 -8.33
N ASP A 132 4.54 -3.18 -9.06
CA ASP A 132 3.95 -4.26 -9.85
C ASP A 132 4.25 -5.60 -9.15
N GLY A 133 3.20 -6.28 -8.69
CA GLY A 133 3.31 -7.41 -7.78
C GLY A 133 4.09 -7.01 -6.52
N ARG A 134 5.34 -7.46 -6.42
CA ARG A 134 6.26 -7.16 -5.30
C ARG A 134 7.53 -6.43 -5.72
N GLU A 135 7.52 -5.87 -6.93
CA GLU A 135 8.66 -5.13 -7.50
C GLU A 135 8.30 -3.64 -7.57
N ILE A 136 9.18 -2.79 -7.02
CA ILE A 136 9.04 -1.34 -7.16
C ILE A 136 9.53 -0.97 -8.56
N THR A 137 8.65 -0.40 -9.38
CA THR A 137 8.89 -0.17 -10.81
C THR A 137 9.20 1.29 -11.13
N ASP A 138 8.63 2.23 -10.40
CA ASP A 138 8.86 3.67 -10.59
C ASP A 138 8.75 4.42 -9.26
N SER A 139 9.39 5.58 -9.19
CA SER A 139 9.23 6.53 -8.09
C SER A 139 9.32 7.97 -8.58
N ARG A 140 8.53 8.85 -7.98
CA ARG A 140 8.48 10.26 -8.35
C ARG A 140 8.20 11.16 -7.14
N LEU A 141 8.79 12.35 -7.18
CA LEU A 141 8.46 13.42 -6.24
C LEU A 141 7.12 14.05 -6.65
N ILE A 142 6.20 14.16 -5.70
CA ILE A 142 4.91 14.82 -5.87
C ILE A 142 4.81 16.01 -4.90
N GLY A 143 4.09 17.07 -5.29
CA GLY A 143 3.98 18.32 -4.53
C GLY A 143 2.74 19.13 -4.88
#